data_AF-A0A971L320-F1
#
_entry.id   AF-A0A971L320-F1
#
_cell.length_a   1.000
_cell.length_b   1.000
_cell.length_c   1.000
_cell.angle_alpha   90.00
_cell.angle_beta   90.00
_cell.angle_gamma   90.00
#
_symmetry.space_group_name_H-M   'P 1'
#
loop_
_entity.id
_entity.type
_entity.pdbx_description
1 polymer ?
#
loop_
_entity_poly.entity_id
_entity_poly.type
_entity_poly.pdbx_seq_one_letter_code
_entity_poly.pdbx_strand_id
1 'polypeptide(L)'
;MMTFKLHPQLAKDSFHLGDLKLCQLRLINDQRFYWLLLVPKIAEATEVMDLSSADYQQLWQEVYFLSQVIKPLKQADKLNIATLGNQVAQLHLHLIARFTKDAAWPNPIWGSGAAEPYRLAAVKSIAEELQLACSNSSLNLPIAWQKIDS
;
A
#
# COMPACT_ATOMS: atom_id res chain seq x y z
N MET A 1 16.54 16.52 -14.78
CA MET A 1 15.24 15.94 -14.41
C MET A 1 15.34 15.49 -12.96
N MET A 2 14.34 15.81 -12.13
CA MET A 2 14.28 15.34 -10.75
C MET A 2 13.95 13.85 -10.77
N THR A 3 14.71 13.05 -10.01
CA THR A 3 14.47 11.61 -9.88
C THR A 3 13.54 11.34 -8.71
N PHE A 4 12.68 10.33 -8.83
CA PHE A 4 11.86 9.88 -7.72
C PHE A 4 12.74 9.52 -6.52
N LYS A 5 12.36 10.02 -5.34
CA LYS A 5 12.94 9.66 -4.05
C LYS A 5 11.81 9.49 -3.05
N LEU A 6 11.76 8.34 -2.38
CA LEU A 6 10.77 8.10 -1.34
C LEU A 6 10.98 9.07 -0.16
N HIS A 7 9.88 9.63 0.34
CA HIS A 7 9.89 10.52 1.49
C HIS A 7 10.40 9.77 2.74
N PRO A 8 11.31 10.35 3.55
CA PRO A 8 11.92 9.67 4.69
C PRO A 8 10.91 9.11 5.71
N GLN A 9 9.81 9.83 5.94
CA GLN A 9 8.75 9.36 6.85
C GLN A 9 8.04 8.11 6.31
N LEU A 10 7.73 8.05 5.01
CA LEU A 10 7.15 6.85 4.39
C LEU A 10 8.14 5.69 4.46
N ALA A 11 9.43 5.95 4.25
CA ALA A 11 10.47 4.94 4.38
C ALA A 11 10.58 4.38 5.80
N LYS A 12 10.48 5.23 6.81
CA LYS A 12 10.53 4.87 8.23
C LYS A 12 9.30 4.06 8.67
N ASP A 13 8.11 4.46 8.21
CA ASP A 13 6.85 3.91 8.71
C ASP A 13 6.36 2.70 7.89
N SER A 14 7.12 2.23 6.90
CA SER A 14 6.67 1.13 6.05
C SER A 14 7.78 0.27 5.45
N PHE A 15 7.47 -1.01 5.25
CA PHE A 15 8.33 -1.97 4.57
C PHE A 15 8.07 -1.94 3.07
N HIS A 16 9.13 -1.91 2.26
CA HIS A 16 9.02 -2.01 0.80
C HIS A 16 8.80 -3.47 0.41
N LEU A 17 7.62 -3.79 -0.16
CA LEU A 17 7.30 -5.16 -0.58
C LEU A 17 7.68 -5.45 -2.03
N GLY A 18 7.56 -4.44 -2.90
CA GLY A 18 7.77 -4.62 -4.32
C GLY A 18 7.51 -3.37 -5.13
N ASP A 19 7.75 -3.49 -6.43
CA ASP A 19 7.53 -2.44 -7.40
C ASP A 19 6.49 -2.87 -8.42
N LEU A 20 5.39 -2.13 -8.47
CA LEU A 20 4.46 -2.14 -9.59
C LEU A 20 5.04 -1.28 -10.72
N LYS A 21 4.31 -1.18 -11.84
CA LYS A 21 4.73 -0.37 -12.98
C LYS A 21 4.90 1.10 -12.60
N LEU A 22 3.91 1.68 -11.93
CA LEU A 22 3.92 3.06 -11.45
C LEU A 22 4.33 3.15 -9.98
N CYS A 23 3.78 2.32 -9.10
CA CYS A 23 3.94 2.52 -7.65
C CYS A 23 5.02 1.63 -7.01
N GLN A 24 5.65 2.13 -5.94
CA GLN A 24 6.15 1.23 -4.90
C GLN A 24 4.96 0.69 -4.11
N LEU A 25 4.95 -0.62 -3.87
CA LEU A 25 4.04 -1.29 -2.95
C LEU A 25 4.70 -1.41 -1.58
N ARG A 26 4.07 -0.86 -0.55
CA ARG A 26 4.63 -0.84 0.81
C ARG A 26 3.62 -1.30 1.85
N LEU A 27 4.09 -1.92 2.93
CA LEU A 27 3.27 -2.31 4.09
C LEU A 27 3.55 -1.33 5.23
N ILE A 28 2.53 -0.63 5.72
CA ILE A 28 2.67 0.23 6.91
C ILE A 28 3.05 -0.64 8.12
N ASN A 29 3.98 -0.14 8.93
CA ASN A 29 4.45 -0.80 10.14
C ASN A 29 3.47 -0.64 11.32
N ASP A 30 2.22 -1.06 11.11
CA ASP A 30 1.15 -1.08 12.11
C ASP A 30 0.31 -2.34 11.94
N GLN A 31 0.61 -3.37 12.71
CA GLN A 31 0.00 -4.70 12.60
C GLN A 31 -1.48 -4.76 12.99
N ARG A 32 -2.01 -3.67 13.58
CA ARG A 32 -3.43 -3.57 13.92
C ARG A 32 -4.33 -3.59 12.68
N PHE A 33 -3.79 -3.26 11.50
CA PHE A 33 -4.53 -3.19 10.25
C PHE A 33 -3.73 -3.82 9.10
N TYR A 34 -4.41 -4.51 8.18
CA TYR A 34 -3.77 -4.91 6.91
C TYR A 34 -3.72 -3.68 5.98
N TRP A 35 -2.63 -2.93 6.07
CA TRP A 35 -2.52 -1.58 5.50
C TRP A 35 -1.36 -1.46 4.52
N LEU A 36 -1.71 -1.35 3.23
CA LEU A 36 -0.76 -1.10 2.16
C LEU A 36 -0.73 0.37 1.75
N LEU A 37 0.43 0.82 1.29
CA LEU A 37 0.60 2.05 0.52
C LEU A 37 0.98 1.73 -0.91
N LEU A 38 0.41 2.49 -1.84
CA LEU A 38 0.91 2.67 -3.19
C LEU A 38 1.53 4.06 -3.28
N VAL A 39 2.83 4.13 -3.58
CA VAL A 39 3.55 5.40 -3.75
C VAL A 39 3.98 5.54 -5.21
N PRO A 40 3.31 6.36 -6.04
CA PRO A 40 3.71 6.58 -7.43
C PRO A 40 5.17 7.03 -7.54
N LYS A 41 5.93 6.42 -8.44
CA LYS A 41 7.35 6.71 -8.67
C LYS A 41 7.54 7.97 -9.53
N ILE A 42 6.82 9.04 -9.20
CA ILE A 42 6.83 10.34 -9.88
C ILE A 42 7.43 11.38 -8.94
N ALA A 43 8.45 12.11 -9.39
CA ALA A 43 9.09 13.14 -8.59
C ALA A 43 8.12 14.32 -8.35
N GLU A 44 8.13 14.88 -7.15
CA GLU A 44 7.34 16.05 -6.74
C GLU A 44 5.82 15.93 -6.84
N ALA A 45 5.26 14.77 -7.20
CA ALA A 45 3.80 14.58 -7.19
C ALA A 45 3.29 14.64 -5.75
N THR A 46 2.31 15.51 -5.51
CA THR A 46 1.66 15.69 -4.22
C THR A 46 0.19 15.29 -4.27
N GLU A 47 -0.45 15.58 -5.40
CA GLU A 47 -1.85 15.30 -5.65
C GLU A 47 -2.02 14.34 -6.81
N VAL A 48 -3.15 13.64 -6.85
CA VAL A 48 -3.51 12.76 -7.97
C VAL A 48 -3.59 13.54 -9.30
N MET A 49 -3.90 14.84 -9.24
CA MET A 49 -3.96 15.73 -10.41
C MET A 49 -2.58 16.12 -10.96
N ASP A 50 -1.50 15.86 -10.22
CA ASP A 50 -0.12 16.07 -10.69
C ASP A 50 0.33 14.96 -11.64
N LEU A 51 -0.43 13.85 -11.71
CA LEU A 51 -0.15 12.72 -12.59
C LEU A 51 -0.56 13.02 -14.03
N SER A 52 0.21 12.50 -14.99
CA SER A 52 -0.24 12.47 -16.38
C SER A 52 -1.52 11.63 -16.51
N SER A 53 -2.30 11.83 -17.58
CA SER A 53 -3.50 11.00 -17.81
C SER A 53 -3.18 9.50 -17.87
N ALA A 54 -1.99 9.13 -18.35
CA ALA A 54 -1.54 7.74 -18.41
C ALA A 54 -1.21 7.21 -17.01
N ASP A 55 -0.52 8.00 -16.18
CA ASP A 55 -0.15 7.62 -14.82
C ASP A 55 -1.37 7.58 -13.90
N TYR A 56 -2.32 8.51 -14.06
CA TYR A 56 -3.61 8.46 -13.36
C TYR A 56 -4.34 7.15 -13.63
N GLN A 57 -4.45 6.75 -14.90
CA GLN A 57 -5.07 5.47 -15.27
C GLN A 57 -4.28 4.28 -14.71
N GLN A 58 -2.95 4.33 -14.78
CA GLN A 58 -2.09 3.28 -14.27
C GLN A 58 -2.22 3.10 -12.75
N LEU A 59 -2.30 4.20 -11.99
CA LEU A 59 -2.54 4.17 -10.54
C LEU A 59 -3.83 3.40 -10.22
N TRP A 60 -4.94 3.74 -10.89
CA TRP A 60 -6.21 3.07 -10.63
C TRP A 60 -6.26 1.62 -11.12
N GLN A 61 -5.51 1.25 -12.16
CA GLN A 61 -5.32 -0.15 -12.54
C GLN A 61 -4.61 -0.95 -11.45
N GLU A 62 -3.57 -0.38 -10.83
CA GLU A 62 -2.83 -0.99 -9.73
C GLU A 62 -3.69 -1.12 -8.47
N VAL A 63 -4.43 -0.07 -8.12
CA VAL A 63 -5.39 -0.08 -6.99
C VAL A 63 -6.48 -1.12 -7.20
N TYR A 64 -7.06 -1.17 -8.41
CA TYR A 64 -8.10 -2.15 -8.75
C TYR A 64 -7.57 -3.57 -8.61
N PHE A 65 -6.41 -3.86 -9.22
CA PHE A 65 -5.77 -5.16 -9.13
C PHE A 65 -5.55 -5.60 -7.67
N LEU A 66 -4.89 -4.77 -6.86
CA LEU A 66 -4.62 -5.10 -5.46
C LEU A 66 -5.90 -5.23 -4.64
N SER A 67 -6.92 -4.41 -4.91
CA SER A 67 -8.22 -4.52 -4.24
C SER A 67 -8.89 -5.87 -4.50
N GLN A 68 -8.84 -6.34 -5.76
CA GLN A 68 -9.38 -7.63 -6.18
C GLN A 68 -8.63 -8.83 -5.59
N VAL A 69 -7.35 -8.66 -5.24
CA VAL A 69 -6.54 -9.70 -4.57
C VAL A 69 -6.75 -9.67 -3.06
N ILE A 70 -6.62 -8.49 -2.42
CA ILE A 70 -6.57 -8.34 -0.97
C ILE A 70 -7.91 -8.63 -0.31
N LYS A 71 -9.02 -8.16 -0.89
CA LYS A 71 -10.33 -8.36 -0.29
C LYS A 71 -10.67 -9.84 -0.09
N PRO A 72 -10.56 -10.73 -1.10
CA PRO A 72 -10.77 -12.15 -0.90
C PRO A 72 -9.66 -12.81 -0.09
N LEU A 73 -8.37 -12.45 -0.31
CA LEU A 73 -7.25 -13.02 0.44
C LEU A 73 -7.44 -12.88 1.95
N LYS A 74 -7.88 -11.70 2.40
CA LYS A 74 -8.09 -11.39 3.81
C LYS A 74 -9.51 -11.58 4.30
N GLN A 75 -10.44 -11.95 3.42
CA GLN A 75 -11.87 -12.01 3.72
C GLN A 75 -12.35 -10.73 4.40
N ALA A 76 -11.86 -9.59 3.91
CA ALA A 76 -12.12 -8.29 4.54
C ALA A 76 -13.58 -7.85 4.33
N ASP A 77 -14.20 -7.37 5.39
CA ASP A 77 -15.57 -6.85 5.37
C ASP A 77 -15.66 -5.64 4.42
N LYS A 78 -14.64 -4.78 4.42
CA LYS A 78 -14.58 -3.57 3.59
C LYS A 78 -13.14 -3.23 3.21
N LEU A 79 -12.98 -2.54 2.07
CA LEU A 79 -11.73 -1.83 1.76
C LEU A 79 -11.91 -0.33 2.01
N ASN A 80 -10.91 0.31 2.63
CA ASN A 80 -10.77 1.76 2.66
C ASN A 80 -9.63 2.15 1.70
N ILE A 81 -9.92 3.11 0.83
CA ILE A 81 -9.01 3.61 -0.20
C ILE A 81 -9.00 5.13 -0.09
N ALA A 82 -7.85 5.74 0.13
CA ALA A 82 -7.75 7.18 0.32
C ALA A 82 -6.38 7.73 -0.04
N THR A 83 -6.36 8.94 -0.57
CA THR A 83 -5.20 9.84 -0.64
C THR A 83 -5.47 10.99 0.32
N LEU A 84 -4.57 11.24 1.27
CA LEU A 84 -4.71 12.32 2.26
C LEU A 84 -3.55 13.31 2.14
N GLY A 85 -2.36 12.96 2.65
CA GLY A 85 -1.15 13.75 2.42
C GLY A 85 -0.94 14.98 3.31
N ASN A 86 -1.82 15.28 4.28
CA ASN A 86 -1.71 16.50 5.11
C ASN A 86 -0.36 16.69 5.85
N GLN A 87 0.29 15.60 6.28
CA GLN A 87 1.59 15.66 6.98
C GLN A 87 2.78 15.27 6.08
N VAL A 88 2.54 14.43 5.07
CA VAL A 88 3.54 13.98 4.12
C VAL A 88 3.01 14.28 2.72
N ALA A 89 3.52 15.36 2.12
CA ALA A 89 3.01 15.88 0.87
C ALA A 89 3.21 14.93 -0.32
N GLN A 90 4.26 14.10 -0.32
CA GLN A 90 4.50 13.15 -1.42
C GLN A 90 3.27 12.26 -1.61
N LEU A 91 2.75 12.21 -2.83
CA LEU A 91 1.56 11.45 -3.19
C LEU A 91 1.71 9.97 -2.78
N HIS A 92 0.76 9.50 -1.98
CA HIS A 92 0.63 8.10 -1.60
C HIS A 92 -0.84 7.76 -1.39
N LEU A 93 -1.22 6.56 -1.80
CA LEU A 93 -2.57 6.05 -1.67
C LEU A 93 -2.58 4.91 -0.64
N HIS A 94 -3.46 5.04 0.36
CA HIS A 94 -3.72 4.02 1.36
C HIS A 94 -4.72 3.00 0.81
N LEU A 95 -4.40 1.72 0.92
CA LEU A 95 -5.30 0.60 0.64
C LEU A 95 -5.35 -0.30 1.88
N ILE A 96 -6.49 -0.29 2.57
CA ILE A 96 -6.64 -0.91 3.89
C ILE A 96 -7.76 -1.95 3.86
N ALA A 97 -7.45 -3.18 4.28
CA ALA A 97 -8.46 -4.20 4.56
C ALA A 97 -9.05 -3.96 5.98
N ARG A 98 -10.36 -3.77 6.05
CA ARG A 98 -11.10 -3.43 7.28
C ARG A 98 -11.98 -4.60 7.73
N PHE A 99 -12.16 -4.68 9.04
CA PHE A 99 -12.95 -5.72 9.70
C PHE A 99 -13.84 -5.09 10.76
N THR A 100 -15.04 -5.63 10.94
CA THR A 100 -16.01 -5.21 11.97
C THR A 100 -15.47 -5.33 13.41
N LYS A 101 -14.38 -6.08 13.59
CA LYS A 101 -13.67 -6.28 14.86
C LYS A 101 -12.27 -5.65 14.88
N ASP A 102 -11.89 -4.86 13.87
CA ASP A 102 -10.59 -4.18 13.88
C ASP A 102 -10.55 -3.05 14.92
N ALA A 103 -9.33 -2.61 15.26
CA ALA A 103 -9.08 -1.68 16.36
C ALA A 103 -9.74 -0.28 16.20
N ALA A 104 -10.28 0.04 15.02
CA ALA A 104 -10.88 1.35 14.76
C ALA A 104 -12.32 1.28 14.24
N TRP A 105 -12.90 0.10 13.99
CA TRP A 105 -14.23 -0.01 13.40
C TRP A 105 -15.33 0.66 14.26
N PRO A 106 -16.28 1.41 13.67
CA PRO A 106 -16.47 1.73 12.25
C PRO A 106 -15.74 3.02 11.79
N ASN A 107 -14.93 3.62 12.65
CA ASN A 107 -14.23 4.87 12.39
C ASN A 107 -13.03 4.69 11.42
N PRO A 108 -12.52 5.80 10.86
CA PRO A 108 -11.27 5.79 10.12
C PRO A 108 -10.09 5.35 11.01
N ILE A 109 -9.07 4.73 10.41
CA ILE A 109 -7.90 4.24 11.18
C ILE A 109 -6.93 5.37 11.57
N TRP A 110 -6.92 6.47 10.81
CA TRP A 110 -5.97 7.56 11.01
C TRP A 110 -6.22 8.27 12.34
N GLY A 111 -5.20 8.34 13.18
CA GLY A 111 -5.31 8.91 14.54
C GLY A 111 -5.96 8.00 15.57
N SER A 112 -6.31 6.76 15.22
CA SER A 112 -6.84 5.78 16.17
C SER A 112 -5.71 5.01 16.86
N GLY A 113 -5.51 5.25 18.16
CA GLY A 113 -4.53 4.55 19.00
C GLY A 113 -3.08 4.69 18.55
N ALA A 114 -2.18 3.93 19.19
CA ALA A 114 -0.75 3.90 18.86
C ALA A 114 -0.45 2.73 17.92
N ALA A 115 0.43 2.95 16.93
CA ALA A 115 0.85 1.91 16.00
C ALA A 115 1.57 0.76 16.72
N GLU A 116 1.26 -0.47 16.31
CA GLU A 116 1.94 -1.67 16.82
C GLU A 116 2.87 -2.23 15.73
N PRO A 117 4.20 -2.17 15.87
CA PRO A 117 5.11 -2.56 14.80
C PRO A 117 5.12 -4.07 14.59
N TYR A 118 5.30 -4.47 13.33
CA TYR A 118 5.52 -5.87 12.96
C TYR A 118 6.90 -6.37 13.41
N ARG A 119 6.99 -7.67 13.70
CA ARG A 119 8.27 -8.40 13.63
C ARG A 119 8.62 -8.68 12.16
N LEU A 120 9.91 -8.65 11.81
CA LEU A 120 10.36 -8.90 10.42
C LEU A 120 9.86 -10.25 9.86
N ALA A 121 9.82 -11.30 10.68
CA ALA A 121 9.27 -12.59 10.26
C ALA A 121 7.81 -12.51 9.80
N ALA A 122 7.00 -11.66 10.45
CA ALA A 122 5.60 -11.44 10.05
C ALA A 122 5.52 -10.66 8.74
N VAL A 123 6.38 -9.64 8.54
CA VAL A 123 6.47 -8.89 7.27
C VAL A 123 6.80 -9.83 6.12
N LYS A 124 7.78 -10.71 6.31
CA LYS A 124 8.17 -11.70 5.30
C LYS A 124 7.01 -12.63 4.95
N SER A 125 6.34 -13.18 5.95
CA SER A 125 5.18 -14.06 5.73
C SER A 125 4.04 -13.34 4.98
N ILE A 126 3.78 -12.07 5.31
CA ILE A 126 2.79 -11.24 4.58
C ILE A 126 3.22 -11.00 3.13
N ALA A 127 4.50 -10.72 2.89
CA ALA A 127 5.03 -10.50 1.54
C ALA A 127 4.90 -11.76 0.68
N GLU A 128 5.27 -12.93 1.21
CA GLU A 128 5.17 -14.22 0.53
C GLU A 128 3.71 -14.62 0.24
N GLU A 129 2.81 -14.42 1.20
CA GLU A 129 1.37 -14.68 1.02
C GLU A 129 0.77 -13.77 -0.06
N LEU A 130 1.07 -12.47 -0.02
CA LEU A 130 0.58 -11.52 -1.02
C LEU A 130 1.17 -11.82 -2.41
N GLN A 131 2.45 -12.18 -2.49
CA GLN A 131 3.10 -12.59 -3.74
C GLN A 131 2.44 -13.82 -4.36
N LEU A 132 2.13 -14.84 -3.55
CA LEU A 132 1.41 -16.02 -4.00
C LEU A 132 0.01 -15.67 -4.49
N ALA A 133 -0.72 -14.85 -3.73
CA ALA A 133 -2.08 -14.43 -4.07
C ALA A 133 -2.12 -13.62 -5.39
N CYS A 134 -1.17 -12.70 -5.58
CA CYS A 134 -1.03 -11.94 -6.83
C CYS A 134 -0.68 -12.85 -8.02
N SER A 135 0.20 -13.83 -7.84
CA SER A 135 0.59 -14.78 -8.89
C SER A 135 -0.55 -15.69 -9.35
N ASN A 136 -1.50 -15.97 -8.45
CA ASN A 136 -2.68 -16.79 -8.74
C ASN A 136 -3.87 -15.97 -9.28
N SER A 137 -3.76 -14.64 -9.36
CA SER A 137 -4.82 -13.78 -9.87
C SER A 137 -4.97 -13.95 -11.38
N SER A 138 -6.21 -13.99 -11.86
CA SER A 138 -6.49 -13.92 -13.31
C SER A 138 -6.21 -12.52 -13.88
N LEU A 139 -6.14 -11.50 -13.03
CA LEU A 139 -5.71 -10.17 -13.41
C LEU A 139 -4.18 -10.16 -13.46
N ASN A 140 -3.61 -10.14 -14.65
CA ASN A 140 -2.15 -10.15 -14.80
C ASN A 140 -1.59 -8.74 -14.59
N LEU A 141 -1.00 -8.48 -13.43
CA LEU A 141 -0.25 -7.25 -13.16
C LEU A 141 1.09 -7.60 -12.51
N PRO A 142 2.22 -7.40 -13.21
CA PRO A 142 3.52 -7.80 -12.71
C PRO A 142 3.96 -6.92 -11.54
N ILE A 143 4.45 -7.56 -10.48
CA ILE A 143 5.10 -6.91 -9.34
C ILE A 143 6.52 -7.44 -9.26
N ALA A 144 7.50 -6.54 -9.28
CA ALA A 144 8.89 -6.85 -8.99
C ALA A 144 9.06 -6.89 -7.46
N TRP A 145 8.89 -8.07 -6.88
CA TRP A 145 8.96 -8.30 -5.44
C TRP A 145 10.37 -8.06 -4.88
N GLN A 146 10.44 -7.39 -3.73
CA GLN A 146 11.67 -7.20 -2.97
C GLN A 146 11.89 -8.38 -2.02
N LYS A 147 13.15 -8.73 -1.79
CA LYS A 147 13.49 -9.65 -0.69
C LYS A 147 13.40 -8.88 0.63
N ILE A 148 12.66 -9.44 1.59
CA ILE A 148 12.64 -8.94 2.96
C ILE A 148 13.75 -9.66 3.71
N ASP A 149 14.94 -9.04 3.75
CA ASP A 149 16.10 -9.57 4.48
C ASP A 149 16.01 -9.23 5.98
N SER A 150 16.61 -10.10 6.81
CA SER A 150 16.57 -10.05 8.28
C SER A 150 17.53 -9.03 8.89
#